data_AF-A0A3D1CFT7-F1
#
_entry.id   AF-A0A3D1CFT7-F1
#
_cell.length_a   1.000
_cell.length_b   1.000
_cell.length_c   1.000
_cell.angle_alpha   90.00
_cell.angle_beta   90.00
_cell.angle_gamma   90.00
#
_symmetry.space_group_name_H-M   'P 1'
#
loop_
_entity.id
_entity.type
_entity.pdbx_description
1 polymer ?
#
loop_
_entity_poly.entity_id
_entity_poly.type
_entity_poly.pdbx_seq_one_letter_code
_entity_poly.pdbx_strand_id
1 'polypeptide(L)' 'MLTAIIAITLLALVLGLVLGFASIRFKVEGDPIVDQIDKILPQTQCGQCSFAGCRPYAEAIAAGEVDINRCPPGGET' A
#
# COMPACT_ATOMS: atom_id res chain seq x y z
N MET A 1 -15.67 -37.00 -13.43
CA MET A 1 -15.27 -36.63 -12.05
C MET A 1 -13.79 -36.32 -11.98
N LEU A 2 -12.90 -37.28 -12.27
CA LEU A 2 -11.45 -37.05 -12.23
C LEU A 2 -10.95 -36.00 -13.23
N THR A 3 -11.52 -35.96 -14.44
CA THR A 3 -11.20 -34.96 -15.47
C THR A 3 -11.44 -33.53 -15.00
N ALA A 4 -12.56 -33.27 -14.31
CA ALA A 4 -12.88 -31.96 -13.76
C ALA A 4 -11.90 -31.55 -12.65
N ILE A 5 -11.54 -32.48 -11.76
CA ILE A 5 -10.58 -32.25 -10.68
C ILE A 5 -9.21 -31.87 -11.26
N ILE A 6 -8.74 -32.61 -12.28
CA ILE A 6 -7.45 -32.35 -12.93
C ILE A 6 -7.48 -31.00 -13.66
N ALA A 7 -8.55 -30.70 -14.39
CA ALA A 7 -8.69 -29.45 -15.14
C ALA A 7 -8.64 -28.22 -14.20
N ILE A 8 -9.40 -28.25 -13.10
CA ILE A 8 -9.44 -27.14 -12.14
C ILE A 8 -8.09 -27.00 -11.42
N THR A 9 -7.47 -28.10 -11.02
CA THR A 9 -6.17 -28.09 -10.34
C THR A 9 -5.08 -27.49 -11.23
N LEU A 10 -5.01 -27.91 -12.50
CA LEU A 10 -4.04 -27.36 -13.45
C LEU A 10 -4.28 -25.88 -13.71
N LEU A 11 -5.54 -25.47 -13.91
CA LEU A 11 -5.88 -24.07 -14.13
C LEU A 11 -5.46 -23.20 -12.94
N ALA A 12 -5.80 -23.63 -11.71
CA ALA A 12 -5.43 -22.91 -10.50
C ALA A 12 -3.91 -22.79 -10.33
N LEU A 13 -3.18 -23.87 -10.62
CA LEU A 13 -1.72 -23.88 -10.55
C LEU A 13 -1.10 -22.91 -11.56
N VAL A 14 -1.56 -22.93 -12.82
CA VAL A 14 -1.05 -22.04 -13.87
C VAL A 14 -1.36 -20.59 -13.53
N LEU A 15 -2.60 -20.26 -13.18
CA LEU A 15 -2.97 -18.89 -12.84
C LEU A 15 -2.26 -18.40 -11.58
N GLY A 16 -2.13 -19.25 -10.56
CA GLY A 16 -1.41 -18.93 -9.33
C GLY A 16 0.07 -18.65 -9.59
N LEU A 17 0.74 -19.46 -10.42
CA LEU A 17 2.14 -19.22 -10.80
C LEU A 17 2.30 -17.93 -11.60
N VAL A 18 1.41 -17.66 -12.55
CA VAL A 18 1.46 -16.43 -13.36
C VAL A 18 1.26 -15.19 -12.50
N LEU A 19 0.22 -15.17 -11.65
CA LEU A 19 -0.06 -14.04 -10.77
C LEU A 19 1.01 -13.86 -9.69
N GLY A 20 1.52 -14.96 -9.13
CA GLY A 20 2.62 -14.93 -8.17
C GLY A 20 3.93 -14.42 -8.77
N PHE A 21 4.27 -14.85 -9.99
CA PHE A 21 5.42 -14.32 -10.71
C PHE A 21 5.25 -12.83 -11.04
N ALA A 22 4.06 -12.43 -11.50
CA ALA A 22 3.76 -11.04 -11.80
C ALA A 22 3.87 -10.14 -10.57
N SER A 23 3.40 -10.58 -9.39
CA SER A 23 3.45 -9.76 -8.17
C SER A 23 4.87 -9.51 -7.67
N ILE A 24 5.80 -10.46 -7.88
CA ILE A 24 7.21 -10.30 -7.53
C ILE A 24 7.92 -9.46 -8.58
N ARG A 25 7.70 -9.77 -9.87
CA ARG A 25 8.43 -9.14 -10.97
C ARG A 25 8.03 -7.69 -11.21
N PHE A 26 6.77 -7.34 -10.95
CA PHE A 26 6.23 -6.00 -11.15
C PHE A 26 5.93 -5.28 -9.84
N LYS A 27 6.55 -5.71 -8.72
CA LYS A 27 6.47 -4.99 -7.46
C LYS A 27 7.08 -3.60 -7.66
N VAL A 28 6.26 -2.55 -7.54
CA VAL A 28 6.72 -1.17 -7.52
C VAL A 28 7.26 -0.88 -6.12
N GLU A 29 8.53 -0.51 -6.03
CA GLU A 29 9.12 0.02 -4.81
C GLU A 29 8.61 1.45 -4.62
N GLY A 30 8.03 1.74 -3.45
CA GLY A 30 7.54 3.07 -3.11
C GLY A 30 8.69 4.06 -2.91
N ASP A 31 8.37 5.35 -2.86
CA ASP A 31 9.35 6.37 -2.49
C ASP A 31 9.83 6.13 -1.04
N PRO A 32 11.14 5.93 -0.81
CA PRO A 32 11.68 5.65 0.52
C PRO A 32 11.42 6.77 1.53
N ILE A 33 11.22 8.01 1.09
CA ILE A 33 10.88 9.14 1.97
C ILE A 33 9.43 9.03 2.43
N VAL A 34 8.50 8.73 1.51
CA VAL A 34 7.10 8.48 1.84
C VAL A 34 6.99 7.34 2.85
N ASP A 35 7.70 6.24 2.61
CA ASP A 35 7.71 5.09 3.52
C ASP A 35 8.28 5.42 4.91
N GLN A 36 9.21 6.38 5.01
CA GLN A 36 9.73 6.84 6.29
C GLN A 36 8.72 7.72 7.03
N ILE A 37 8.07 8.66 6.33
CA ILE A 37 7.06 9.55 6.91
C ILE A 37 5.83 8.73 7.36
N ASP A 38 5.32 7.82 6.51
CA ASP A 38 4.17 6.96 6.82
C ASP A 38 4.41 6.11 8.08
N LYS A 39 5.65 5.67 8.34
CA LYS A 39 6.01 4.93 9.56
C LYS A 39 6.02 5.80 10.83
N ILE A 40 6.26 7.10 10.71
CA ILE A 40 6.28 8.03 11.84
C ILE A 40 4.85 8.49 12.19
N LEU A 41 3.95 8.50 11.21
CA LEU A 41 2.56 8.91 11.43
C LEU A 41 1.84 7.99 12.42
N PRO A 42 0.77 8.47 13.09
CA PRO A 42 0.01 7.68 14.07
C PRO A 42 -0.72 6.44 13.51
N GLN A 43 -0.73 6.23 12.18
CA GLN A 43 -1.41 5.14 11.48
C GLN A 43 -2.88 4.90 11.89
N THR A 44 -3.59 5.96 12.30
CA THR A 44 -5.00 5.86 12.73
C THR A 44 -5.99 5.83 11.57
N GLN A 45 -5.57 6.21 10.36
CA GLN A 45 -6.42 6.27 9.17
C GLN A 45 -7.72 7.07 9.36
N CYS A 46 -7.71 8.08 10.25
CA CYS A 46 -8.92 8.79 10.69
C CYS A 46 -9.43 9.85 9.70
N GLY A 47 -8.63 10.27 8.73
CA GLY A 47 -8.99 11.25 7.70
C GLY A 47 -9.14 12.71 8.17
N GLN A 48 -8.79 13.02 9.43
CA GLN A 48 -8.96 14.36 10.00
C GLN A 48 -8.00 15.42 9.42
N CYS A 49 -6.90 14.99 8.79
CA CYS A 49 -5.94 15.86 8.12
C CYS A 49 -6.33 16.20 6.66
N SER A 50 -7.57 15.93 6.24
CA SER A 50 -8.10 16.10 4.86
C SER A 50 -7.53 15.15 3.79
N PHE A 51 -6.83 14.09 4.21
CA PHE A 51 -6.36 13.02 3.34
C PHE A 51 -7.14 11.72 3.60
N ALA A 52 -7.23 10.84 2.60
CA ALA A 52 -7.95 9.56 2.71
C ALA A 52 -7.31 8.56 3.70
N GLY A 53 -6.07 8.80 4.13
CA GLY A 53 -5.34 8.00 5.10
C GLY A 53 -3.95 8.57 5.38
N CYS A 54 -3.15 7.88 6.21
CA CYS A 54 -1.80 8.33 6.55
C CYS A 54 -0.84 8.31 5.35
N ARG A 55 -0.90 7.29 4.47
CA ARG A 55 0.00 7.24 3.31
C ARG A 55 -0.20 8.38 2.30
N PRO A 56 -1.42 8.73 1.85
CA PRO A 56 -1.62 9.91 1.00
C PRO A 56 -1.15 11.22 1.65
N TYR A 57 -1.24 11.32 2.98
CA TYR A 57 -0.68 12.46 3.71
C TYR A 57 0.86 12.45 3.70
N ALA A 58 1.48 11.29 3.90
CA ALA A 58 2.93 11.11 3.80
C ALA A 58 3.46 11.42 2.38
N GLU A 59 2.72 11.05 1.34
CA GLU A 59 3.01 11.41 -0.06
C GLU A 59 3.00 12.92 -0.26
N ALA A 60 1.97 13.61 0.23
CA ALA A 60 1.86 15.07 0.13
C ALA A 60 2.95 15.81 0.94
N ILE A 61 3.34 15.28 2.11
CA ILE A 61 4.48 15.81 2.88
C ILE A 61 5.78 15.62 2.08
N ALA A 62 6.03 14.43 1.54
CA ALA A 62 7.26 14.15 0.77
C ALA A 62 7.35 15.01 -0.50
N ALA A 63 6.22 15.32 -1.12
CA ALA A 63 6.12 16.22 -2.26
C ALA A 63 6.29 17.72 -1.90
N GLY A 64 6.26 18.06 -0.60
CA GLY A 64 6.34 19.45 -0.14
C GLY A 64 5.06 20.26 -0.41
N GLU A 65 3.93 19.59 -0.63
CA GLU A 65 2.65 20.23 -0.97
C GLU A 65 1.89 20.72 0.27
N VAL A 66 2.18 20.15 1.45
CA VAL A 66 1.49 20.46 2.71
C VAL A 66 2.46 20.51 3.90
N ASP A 67 2.05 21.24 4.93
CA ASP A 67 2.75 21.26 6.22
C ASP A 67 2.65 19.91 6.95
N ILE A 68 3.66 19.59 7.75
CA ILE A 68 3.77 18.34 8.52
C ILE A 68 2.82 18.24 9.72
N ASN A 69 2.26 19.38 10.17
CA ASN A 69 1.52 19.54 11.42
C ASN A 69 -0.01 19.50 11.25
N ARG A 70 -0.52 18.87 10.19
CA ARG A 70 -1.97 18.78 9.92
C ARG A 70 -2.64 17.59 10.58
N CYS A 71 -1.89 16.69 11.22
CA CYS A 71 -2.42 15.47 11.83
C CYS A 71 -2.80 15.71 13.30
N PRO A 72 -4.10 15.77 13.67
CA PRO A 72 -4.51 16.01 15.06
C PRO A 72 -3.95 15.00 16.08
N PRO A 73 -3.94 13.67 15.82
CA PRO A 73 -3.30 12.72 16.73
C PRO A 73 -1.78 12.74 16.66
N GLY A 74 -1.19 13.34 15.61
CA GLY A 74 0.26 13.48 15.44
C GLY A 74 0.86 14.63 16.23
N GLY A 75 0.03 15.56 16.72
CA GLY A 75 0.44 16.69 17.54
C GLY A 75 0.99 17.89 16.75
N GLU A 76 1.28 18.96 17.49
CA GLU A 76 1.81 20.23 16.99
C GLU A 76 3.32 20.36 17.27
N THR A 77 4.17 19.65 16.54
CA THR A 77 5.61 20.01 16.48
C THR A 77 6.17 19.75 15.10
#